data_AF-A0A1D2U7H5-F1
#
_entry.id   AF-A0A1D2U7H5-F1
#
_cell.length_a   1.000
_cell.length_b   1.000
_cell.length_c   1.000
_cell.angle_alpha   90.00
_cell.angle_beta   90.00
_cell.angle_gamma   90.00
#
_symmetry.space_group_name_H-M   'P 1'
#
loop_
_entity.id
_entity.type
_entity.pdbx_description
1 polymer ?
#
loop_
_entity_poly.entity_id
_entity_poly.type
_entity_poly.pdbx_seq_one_letter_code
_entity_poly.pdbx_strand_id
1 'polypeptide(L)'
;MKDKTMPALIHVSFWQRVLCAFLGAFCLTALQAQEAAPLDYSRADAWLARPGQMSVASRVPAGSGFSDLQDVARADVFYIHPTTSVSRKDVLNAAIDDPAVVKMDAIMLMTQATPFNGVARVYAPRYRQTALHVYFLSEDEQQEPSNRAYADVKAAFEYYVRHDNQGRPFFLVGHSQGANHAQRLLSEVIQGQPIQDRLVAAYLPGIPLPESVFRDDLRRIPPCHQPAQTGCAAVWGTFGLNGGDDLLEWSDVVHWDAASQRWTSRRGAAMENINPVSWSKRRPRTPASAHRGGTPFGATSATFFTNPVSHLVSVSDEHGYAFVSPLLRKDLFTDGGMFGGENYHVFDISLFWLDLRENARLRLTSFLRQQDGVGAPLIGPTAALTVRRGQKLSWRLRTSAPATRLVASGLPQGLSLDARTGVIHGTAQAPGVYAVVLRAENAEGADTADLALTVR
;
A
#
# COMPACT_ATOMS: atom_id res chain seq x y z
N MET A 1 64.77 -73.32 0.88
CA MET A 1 63.75 -73.93 1.76
C MET A 1 62.66 -72.91 1.99
N LYS A 2 61.43 -73.25 1.56
CA LYS A 2 60.10 -72.74 1.98
C LYS A 2 59.90 -71.21 1.96
N ASP A 3 58.87 -70.62 1.37
CA ASP A 3 57.61 -71.06 0.74
C ASP A 3 57.19 -69.90 -0.21
N LYS A 4 56.78 -70.13 -1.47
CA LYS A 4 55.37 -70.21 -1.93
C LYS A 4 54.55 -68.97 -1.48
N THR A 5 53.95 -68.12 -2.32
CA THR A 5 53.27 -68.32 -3.61
C THR A 5 52.96 -66.95 -4.27
N MET A 6 53.36 -66.84 -5.55
CA MET A 6 52.71 -66.28 -6.76
C MET A 6 51.21 -65.87 -6.73
N PRO A 7 50.66 -65.17 -7.77
CA PRO A 7 51.29 -64.50 -8.93
C PRO A 7 50.61 -63.22 -9.49
N ALA A 8 51.29 -62.64 -10.50
CA ALA A 8 50.75 -62.18 -11.80
C ALA A 8 49.90 -60.90 -11.88
N LEU A 9 49.88 -60.13 -12.96
CA LEU A 9 50.66 -60.05 -14.22
C LEU A 9 50.23 -58.70 -14.84
N ILE A 10 51.22 -57.90 -15.23
CA ILE A 10 51.38 -57.15 -16.48
C ILE A 10 50.11 -56.92 -17.35
N HIS A 11 49.73 -55.66 -17.63
CA HIS A 11 49.87 -55.01 -18.96
C HIS A 11 49.09 -53.68 -19.07
N VAL A 12 49.86 -52.62 -19.39
CA VAL A 12 49.65 -51.71 -20.54
C VAL A 12 48.25 -51.12 -20.78
N SER A 13 48.17 -49.80 -20.68
CA SER A 13 47.79 -48.87 -21.78
C SER A 13 47.24 -47.59 -21.14
N PHE A 14 47.87 -46.44 -21.32
CA PHE A 14 47.61 -45.52 -22.43
C PHE A 14 46.12 -45.16 -22.66
N TRP A 15 45.24 -45.32 -21.65
CA TRP A 15 43.84 -44.86 -21.67
C TRP A 15 43.37 -44.14 -20.41
N GLN A 16 44.26 -43.78 -19.47
CA GLN A 16 43.88 -43.09 -18.23
C GLN A 16 44.14 -41.58 -18.22
N ARG A 17 44.49 -40.98 -19.37
CA ARG A 17 44.67 -39.51 -19.51
C ARG A 17 43.68 -38.83 -20.44
N VAL A 18 42.66 -39.54 -20.95
CA VAL A 18 41.57 -38.94 -21.75
C VAL A 18 40.24 -38.87 -20.98
N LEU A 19 40.11 -39.52 -19.82
CA LEU A 19 38.87 -39.51 -19.04
C LEU A 19 38.77 -38.43 -17.95
N CYS A 20 39.76 -37.55 -17.81
CA CYS A 20 39.67 -36.37 -16.91
C CYS A 20 39.43 -35.05 -17.65
N ALA A 21 39.43 -35.03 -18.98
CA ALA A 21 39.13 -33.84 -19.77
C ALA A 21 37.62 -33.69 -20.10
N PHE A 22 36.83 -34.76 -19.99
CA PHE A 22 35.38 -34.72 -20.27
C PHE A 22 34.48 -34.63 -19.02
N LEU A 23 35.04 -34.83 -17.81
CA LEU A 23 34.31 -34.63 -16.55
C LEU A 23 34.60 -33.26 -15.91
N GLY A 24 35.68 -32.58 -16.30
CA GLY A 24 36.00 -31.22 -15.85
C GLY A 24 35.19 -30.11 -16.54
N ALA A 25 34.61 -30.39 -17.72
CA ALA A 25 33.76 -29.44 -18.43
C ALA A 25 32.27 -29.54 -18.05
N PHE A 26 31.83 -30.67 -17.48
CA PHE A 26 30.45 -30.85 -16.99
C PHE A 26 30.26 -30.43 -15.53
N CYS A 27 31.34 -30.13 -14.81
CA CYS A 27 31.29 -29.73 -13.40
C CYS A 27 31.50 -28.21 -13.19
N LEU A 28 31.49 -27.43 -14.28
CA LEU A 28 31.50 -25.96 -14.25
C LEU A 28 30.16 -25.35 -14.75
N THR A 29 29.14 -26.17 -14.97
CA THR A 29 27.82 -25.75 -15.49
C THR A 29 26.66 -26.12 -14.55
N ALA A 30 26.84 -26.01 -13.24
CA ALA A 30 25.75 -26.23 -12.29
C ALA A 30 25.83 -25.38 -11.01
N LEU A 31 26.45 -24.20 -11.09
CA LEU A 31 26.23 -23.12 -10.11
C LEU A 31 26.08 -21.76 -10.81
N GLN A 32 25.50 -21.76 -12.01
CA GLN A 32 24.68 -20.61 -12.39
C GLN A 32 23.39 -20.78 -11.60
N ALA A 33 23.11 -19.87 -10.66
CA ALA A 33 21.76 -19.70 -10.17
C ALA A 33 20.89 -19.60 -11.42
N GLN A 34 20.07 -20.62 -11.68
CA GLN A 34 19.18 -20.63 -12.82
C GLN A 34 18.32 -19.37 -12.67
N GLU A 35 18.56 -18.39 -13.53
CA GLU A 35 17.86 -17.13 -13.53
C GLU A 35 16.38 -17.48 -13.68
N ALA A 36 15.65 -17.45 -12.57
CA ALA A 36 14.29 -17.97 -12.54
C ALA A 36 13.48 -17.15 -13.55
N ALA A 37 12.85 -17.88 -14.49
CA ALA A 37 12.13 -17.29 -15.61
C ALA A 37 11.21 -16.14 -15.15
N PRO A 38 11.02 -15.09 -15.97
CA PRO A 38 10.11 -13.99 -15.64
C PRO A 38 8.72 -14.50 -15.24
N LEU A 39 8.11 -13.88 -14.24
CA LEU A 39 6.74 -14.21 -13.83
C LEU A 39 5.74 -13.84 -14.93
N ASP A 40 4.77 -14.72 -15.17
CA ASP A 40 3.69 -14.49 -16.13
C ASP A 40 2.46 -13.87 -15.45
N TYR A 41 2.33 -12.55 -15.57
CA TYR A 41 1.23 -11.77 -15.01
C TYR A 41 -0.11 -11.90 -15.76
N SER A 42 -0.17 -12.69 -16.84
CA SER A 42 -1.46 -13.09 -17.40
C SER A 42 -2.20 -14.10 -16.51
N ARG A 43 -1.46 -14.86 -15.70
CA ARG A 43 -2.03 -15.87 -14.83
C ARG A 43 -2.71 -15.27 -13.62
N ALA A 44 -3.80 -15.90 -13.21
CA ALA A 44 -4.58 -15.49 -12.05
C ALA A 44 -3.77 -15.53 -10.74
N ASP A 45 -2.91 -16.53 -10.58
CA ASP A 45 -2.12 -16.78 -9.37
C ASP A 45 -0.88 -15.88 -9.24
N ALA A 46 -0.54 -15.10 -10.26
CA ALA A 46 0.47 -14.04 -10.17
C ALA A 46 -0.04 -12.78 -9.43
N TRP A 47 -1.31 -12.77 -9.01
CA TRP A 47 -1.94 -11.64 -8.35
C TRP A 47 -2.44 -12.03 -6.96
N LEU A 48 -2.20 -11.15 -6.00
CA LEU A 48 -2.78 -11.21 -4.66
C LEU A 48 -4.18 -10.60 -4.64
N ALA A 49 -4.41 -9.59 -5.49
CA ALA A 49 -5.73 -9.07 -5.82
C ALA A 49 -5.76 -8.66 -7.29
N ARG A 50 -6.83 -9.06 -7.98
CA ARG A 50 -7.19 -8.55 -9.31
C ARG A 50 -8.72 -8.60 -9.41
N PRO A 51 -9.37 -7.56 -9.97
CA PRO A 51 -10.83 -7.56 -10.12
C PRO A 51 -11.33 -8.81 -10.85
N GLY A 52 -12.45 -9.35 -10.37
CA GLY A 52 -13.00 -10.64 -10.82
C GLY A 52 -12.48 -11.86 -10.05
N GLN A 53 -11.51 -11.69 -9.14
CA GLN A 53 -11.03 -12.76 -8.26
C GLN A 53 -11.50 -12.52 -6.81
N MET A 54 -11.76 -13.61 -6.09
CA MET A 54 -11.95 -13.54 -4.64
C MET A 54 -10.63 -13.12 -3.97
N SER A 55 -10.67 -12.07 -3.17
CA SER A 55 -9.50 -11.56 -2.47
C SER A 55 -9.89 -10.90 -1.16
N VAL A 56 -8.97 -10.84 -0.19
CA VAL A 56 -9.15 -10.09 1.05
C VAL A 56 -9.17 -8.56 0.84
N ALA A 57 -8.85 -8.10 -0.37
CA ALA A 57 -8.98 -6.69 -0.75
C ALA A 57 -10.44 -6.16 -0.75
N SER A 58 -11.44 -7.05 -0.83
CA SER A 58 -12.86 -6.69 -0.66
C SER A 58 -13.31 -6.59 0.79
N ARG A 59 -12.43 -6.87 1.75
CA ARG A 59 -12.78 -6.77 3.18
C ARG A 59 -12.87 -5.32 3.60
N VAL A 60 -13.76 -5.07 4.56
CA VAL A 60 -13.83 -3.84 5.35
C VAL A 60 -13.64 -4.19 6.82
N PRO A 61 -13.21 -3.25 7.67
CA PRO A 61 -13.00 -3.54 9.08
C PRO A 61 -14.29 -4.03 9.74
N ALA A 62 -14.19 -5.07 10.56
CA ALA A 62 -15.36 -5.74 11.11
C ALA A 62 -16.21 -4.77 11.95
N GLY A 63 -17.52 -4.73 11.66
CA GLY A 63 -18.47 -3.86 12.36
C GLY A 63 -18.35 -2.37 12.05
N SER A 64 -17.61 -1.98 11.01
CA SER A 64 -17.31 -0.56 10.73
C SER A 64 -18.40 0.22 9.98
N GLY A 65 -19.34 -0.47 9.32
CA GLY A 65 -20.32 0.18 8.45
C GLY A 65 -19.74 0.71 7.13
N PHE A 66 -18.47 0.44 6.81
CA PHE A 66 -17.95 0.67 5.46
C PHE A 66 -18.39 -0.43 4.50
N SER A 67 -18.32 -0.16 3.20
CA SER A 67 -18.67 -1.11 2.14
C SER A 67 -17.52 -1.30 1.16
N ASP A 68 -17.46 -2.48 0.55
CA ASP A 68 -16.68 -2.68 -0.67
C ASP A 68 -17.45 -2.07 -1.84
N LEU A 69 -16.83 -1.16 -2.57
CA LEU A 69 -17.43 -0.44 -3.69
C LEU A 69 -16.63 -0.62 -4.99
N GLN A 70 -15.75 -1.62 -5.05
CA GLN A 70 -14.88 -1.87 -6.22
C GLN A 70 -15.66 -2.02 -7.54
N ASP A 71 -16.82 -2.69 -7.53
CA ASP A 71 -17.63 -2.94 -8.72
C ASP A 71 -18.19 -1.66 -9.38
N VAL A 72 -18.33 -0.59 -8.59
CA VAL A 72 -18.83 0.72 -9.04
C VAL A 72 -17.74 1.80 -8.98
N ALA A 73 -16.50 1.40 -8.67
CA ALA A 73 -15.38 2.34 -8.52
C ALA A 73 -15.07 3.05 -9.83
N ARG A 74 -14.58 4.29 -9.72
CA ARG A 74 -14.18 5.13 -10.86
C ARG A 74 -12.69 5.15 -11.13
N ALA A 75 -11.90 4.63 -10.21
CA ALA A 75 -10.45 4.52 -10.32
C ALA A 75 -9.99 3.08 -10.10
N ASP A 76 -8.69 2.90 -10.24
CA ASP A 76 -7.97 1.70 -9.81
C ASP A 76 -6.93 2.07 -8.75
N VAL A 77 -6.50 1.09 -7.96
CA VAL A 77 -5.31 1.20 -7.12
C VAL A 77 -4.37 0.06 -7.50
N PHE A 78 -3.14 0.42 -7.86
CA PHE A 78 -2.06 -0.52 -8.00
C PHE A 78 -1.26 -0.52 -6.69
N TYR A 79 -1.52 -1.52 -5.85
CA TYR A 79 -0.95 -1.68 -4.53
C TYR A 79 0.23 -2.66 -4.56
N ILE A 80 1.39 -2.21 -4.10
CA ILE A 80 2.61 -3.01 -3.97
C ILE A 80 2.82 -3.28 -2.48
N HIS A 81 2.72 -4.54 -2.09
CA HIS A 81 2.78 -4.94 -0.70
C HIS A 81 4.19 -4.75 -0.09
N PRO A 82 4.32 -4.62 1.24
CA PRO A 82 5.62 -4.50 1.90
C PRO A 82 6.34 -5.85 1.92
N THR A 83 7.53 -5.86 2.53
CA THR A 83 8.27 -7.08 2.87
C THR A 83 7.38 -8.05 3.67
N THR A 84 6.97 -9.14 3.04
CA THR A 84 6.19 -10.21 3.68
C THR A 84 7.06 -11.44 4.01
N SER A 85 8.25 -11.51 3.41
CA SER A 85 9.31 -12.48 3.75
C SER A 85 10.14 -12.05 4.97
N VAL A 86 9.50 -12.00 6.14
CA VAL A 86 10.10 -11.50 7.39
C VAL A 86 10.96 -12.54 8.11
N SER A 87 10.51 -13.79 8.15
CA SER A 87 11.17 -14.87 8.92
C SER A 87 12.23 -15.64 8.14
N ARG A 88 12.28 -15.48 6.81
CA ARG A 88 13.22 -16.19 5.93
C ARG A 88 14.61 -15.54 5.98
N LYS A 89 15.56 -16.23 6.61
CA LYS A 89 16.97 -15.82 6.73
C LYS A 89 17.91 -16.56 5.79
N ASP A 90 17.38 -17.53 5.06
CA ASP A 90 18.10 -18.47 4.20
C ASP A 90 18.01 -18.13 2.71
N VAL A 91 17.23 -17.12 2.33
CA VAL A 91 17.05 -16.67 0.95
C VAL A 91 17.09 -15.15 0.82
N LEU A 92 17.71 -14.63 -0.22
CA LEU A 92 17.70 -13.18 -0.50
C LEU A 92 16.35 -12.71 -1.07
N ASN A 93 15.74 -13.50 -1.95
CA ASN A 93 14.36 -13.33 -2.39
C ASN A 93 13.53 -14.57 -2.12
N ALA A 94 12.38 -14.42 -1.45
CA ALA A 94 11.42 -15.50 -1.31
C ALA A 94 10.54 -15.63 -2.57
N ALA A 95 10.17 -16.87 -2.90
CA ALA A 95 9.28 -17.17 -4.01
C ALA A 95 7.85 -16.69 -3.72
N ILE A 96 7.07 -16.43 -4.78
CA ILE A 96 5.71 -15.88 -4.69
C ILE A 96 4.69 -16.83 -4.05
N ASP A 97 5.00 -18.11 -4.03
CA ASP A 97 4.19 -19.23 -3.52
C ASP A 97 4.74 -19.80 -2.21
N ASP A 98 5.75 -19.15 -1.61
CA ASP A 98 6.26 -19.54 -0.30
C ASP A 98 5.16 -19.46 0.76
N PRO A 99 4.86 -20.56 1.50
CA PRO A 99 3.78 -20.57 2.49
C PRO A 99 3.91 -19.53 3.60
N ALA A 100 5.14 -19.18 4.02
CA ALA A 100 5.38 -18.16 5.04
C ALA A 100 5.08 -16.74 4.52
N VAL A 101 5.32 -16.51 3.22
CA VAL A 101 5.01 -15.25 2.53
C VAL A 101 3.51 -15.12 2.27
N VAL A 102 2.87 -16.16 1.72
CA VAL A 102 1.45 -16.16 1.32
C VAL A 102 0.50 -15.74 2.45
N LYS A 103 0.77 -16.20 3.69
CA LYS A 103 -0.06 -15.81 4.85
C LYS A 103 0.09 -14.32 5.18
N MET A 104 1.32 -13.82 5.17
CA MET A 104 1.61 -12.42 5.50
C MET A 104 1.14 -11.47 4.39
N ASP A 105 1.23 -11.88 3.12
CA ASP A 105 0.65 -11.16 1.97
C ASP A 105 -0.82 -10.82 2.21
N ALA A 106 -1.63 -11.82 2.58
CA ALA A 106 -3.06 -11.63 2.80
C ALA A 106 -3.34 -10.67 3.97
N ILE A 107 -2.55 -10.74 5.04
CA ILE A 107 -2.66 -9.83 6.18
C ILE A 107 -2.34 -8.40 5.74
N MET A 108 -1.22 -8.18 5.06
CA MET A 108 -0.79 -6.85 4.61
C MET A 108 -1.75 -6.27 3.57
N LEU A 109 -2.20 -7.06 2.59
CA LEU A 109 -3.20 -6.63 1.62
C LEU A 109 -4.47 -6.14 2.31
N MET A 110 -4.98 -6.92 3.28
CA MET A 110 -6.19 -6.57 4.00
C MET A 110 -6.03 -5.28 4.78
N THR A 111 -4.92 -5.07 5.48
CA THR A 111 -4.75 -3.90 6.35
C THR A 111 -4.29 -2.65 5.61
N GLN A 112 -3.71 -2.78 4.42
CA GLN A 112 -3.07 -1.68 3.71
C GLN A 112 -3.74 -1.27 2.39
N ALA A 113 -4.37 -2.19 1.66
CA ALA A 113 -5.02 -1.88 0.38
C ALA A 113 -6.52 -1.53 0.52
N THR A 114 -7.17 -2.04 1.58
CA THR A 114 -8.62 -1.83 1.81
C THR A 114 -9.06 -0.39 2.09
N PRO A 115 -8.22 0.59 2.51
CA PRO A 115 -8.64 1.99 2.50
C PRO A 115 -9.20 2.44 1.14
N PHE A 116 -8.71 1.86 0.05
CA PHE A 116 -9.02 2.27 -1.31
C PHE A 116 -10.22 1.56 -1.94
N ASN A 117 -10.72 0.46 -1.35
CA ASN A 117 -11.83 -0.32 -1.94
C ASN A 117 -13.19 0.42 -1.95
N GLY A 118 -13.27 1.61 -1.35
CA GLY A 118 -14.43 2.51 -1.46
C GLY A 118 -14.42 3.42 -2.68
N VAL A 119 -13.29 3.51 -3.38
CA VAL A 119 -13.07 4.47 -4.49
C VAL A 119 -12.38 3.85 -5.71
N ALA A 120 -11.72 2.71 -5.55
CA ALA A 120 -10.85 2.11 -6.55
C ALA A 120 -10.94 0.59 -6.59
N ARG A 121 -10.83 0.01 -7.79
CA ARG A 121 -10.59 -1.44 -7.99
C ARG A 121 -9.18 -1.80 -7.54
N VAL A 122 -9.01 -2.82 -6.71
CA VAL A 122 -7.69 -3.19 -6.17
C VAL A 122 -6.97 -4.17 -7.08
N TYR A 123 -5.79 -3.76 -7.55
CA TYR A 123 -4.79 -4.61 -8.21
C TYR A 123 -3.56 -4.70 -7.30
N ALA A 124 -3.15 -5.91 -6.95
CA ALA A 124 -1.96 -6.16 -6.15
C ALA A 124 -1.21 -7.37 -6.72
N PRO A 125 -0.04 -7.19 -7.32
CA PRO A 125 0.72 -8.31 -7.84
C PRO A 125 1.39 -9.10 -6.72
N ARG A 126 1.61 -10.39 -6.95
CA ARG A 126 2.66 -11.12 -6.26
C ARG A 126 3.99 -10.85 -6.95
N TYR A 127 5.06 -10.76 -6.18
CA TYR A 127 6.40 -10.61 -6.71
C TYR A 127 7.43 -11.25 -5.77
N ARG A 128 8.59 -11.64 -6.28
CA ARG A 128 9.62 -12.31 -5.47
C ARG A 128 10.17 -11.34 -4.42
N GLN A 129 9.75 -11.52 -3.17
CA GLN A 129 9.99 -10.61 -2.07
C GLN A 129 11.46 -10.57 -1.69
N THR A 130 12.08 -9.38 -1.64
CA THR A 130 13.35 -9.23 -0.92
C THR A 130 13.12 -9.57 0.55
N ALA A 131 13.87 -10.53 1.11
CA ALA A 131 13.69 -10.94 2.50
C ALA A 131 14.14 -9.84 3.48
N LEU A 132 13.50 -9.75 4.66
CA LEU A 132 13.76 -8.65 5.59
C LEU A 132 15.23 -8.51 5.98
N HIS A 133 15.94 -9.62 6.13
CA HIS A 133 17.34 -9.59 6.54
C HIS A 133 18.26 -8.89 5.52
N VAL A 134 17.85 -8.80 4.25
CA VAL A 134 18.61 -8.14 3.19
C VAL A 134 18.78 -6.64 3.46
N TYR A 135 17.79 -6.00 4.10
CA TYR A 135 17.86 -4.57 4.46
C TYR A 135 18.96 -4.24 5.49
N PHE A 136 19.55 -5.25 6.13
CA PHE A 136 20.67 -5.09 7.06
C PHE A 136 22.03 -5.46 6.44
N LEU A 137 22.06 -5.81 5.15
CA LEU A 137 23.29 -6.05 4.39
C LEU A 137 23.87 -4.75 3.83
N SER A 138 25.08 -4.80 3.26
CA SER A 138 25.65 -3.63 2.58
C SER A 138 24.82 -3.20 1.35
N GLU A 139 24.92 -1.94 0.95
CA GLU A 139 24.22 -1.45 -0.26
C GLU A 139 24.53 -2.29 -1.50
N ASP A 140 25.78 -2.76 -1.65
CA ASP A 140 26.19 -3.63 -2.76
C ASP A 140 25.44 -4.98 -2.75
N GLU A 141 25.35 -5.62 -1.58
CA GLU A 141 24.64 -6.90 -1.42
C GLU A 141 23.12 -6.76 -1.60
N GLN A 142 22.57 -5.56 -1.35
CA GLN A 142 21.15 -5.28 -1.56
C GLN A 142 20.77 -5.11 -3.04
N GLN A 143 21.72 -4.84 -3.95
CA GLN A 143 21.40 -4.46 -5.33
C GLN A 143 20.66 -5.57 -6.08
N GLU A 144 21.24 -6.77 -6.16
CA GLU A 144 20.67 -7.89 -6.92
C GLU A 144 19.27 -8.27 -6.43
N PRO A 145 19.04 -8.53 -5.13
CA PRO A 145 17.71 -8.93 -4.67
C PRO A 145 16.66 -7.82 -4.84
N SER A 146 17.03 -6.55 -4.62
CA SER A 146 16.13 -5.41 -4.80
C SER A 146 15.79 -5.18 -6.28
N ASN A 147 16.76 -5.36 -7.19
CA ASN A 147 16.53 -5.28 -8.63
C ASN A 147 15.65 -6.43 -9.14
N ARG A 148 15.82 -7.64 -8.62
CA ARG A 148 14.99 -8.80 -8.95
C ARG A 148 13.54 -8.59 -8.53
N ALA A 149 13.31 -8.16 -7.28
CA ALA A 149 11.98 -7.84 -6.77
C ALA A 149 11.32 -6.71 -7.59
N TYR A 150 12.07 -5.66 -7.92
CA TYR A 150 11.57 -4.57 -8.76
C TYR A 150 11.21 -5.02 -10.18
N ALA A 151 12.00 -5.91 -10.80
CA ALA A 151 11.73 -6.39 -12.16
C ALA A 151 10.35 -7.08 -12.25
N ASP A 152 9.98 -7.85 -11.24
CA ASP A 152 8.65 -8.46 -11.14
C ASP A 152 7.55 -7.39 -10.99
N VAL A 153 7.73 -6.43 -10.08
CA VAL A 153 6.77 -5.33 -9.87
C VAL A 153 6.58 -4.50 -11.15
N LYS A 154 7.66 -4.22 -11.88
CA LYS A 154 7.65 -3.53 -13.17
C LYS A 154 6.89 -4.31 -14.22
N ALA A 155 7.17 -5.60 -14.37
CA ALA A 155 6.46 -6.46 -15.30
C ALA A 155 4.94 -6.52 -14.99
N ALA A 156 4.58 -6.59 -13.71
CA ALA A 156 3.19 -6.56 -13.28
C ALA A 156 2.49 -5.24 -13.61
N PHE A 157 3.14 -4.11 -13.33
CA PHE A 157 2.59 -2.79 -13.61
C PHE A 157 2.41 -2.58 -15.11
N GLU A 158 3.40 -2.94 -15.92
CA GLU A 158 3.32 -2.87 -17.38
C GLU A 158 2.22 -3.80 -17.94
N TYR A 159 1.98 -4.96 -17.32
CA TYR A 159 0.86 -5.82 -17.69
C TYR A 159 -0.47 -5.14 -17.34
N TYR A 160 -0.62 -4.64 -16.11
CA TYR A 160 -1.80 -3.91 -15.66
C TYR A 160 -2.15 -2.74 -16.59
N VAL A 161 -1.16 -1.90 -16.94
CA VAL A 161 -1.36 -0.74 -17.81
C VAL A 161 -1.83 -1.16 -19.21
N ARG A 162 -1.27 -2.24 -19.77
CA ARG A 162 -1.60 -2.72 -21.12
C ARG A 162 -2.93 -3.46 -21.19
N HIS A 163 -3.30 -4.21 -20.15
CA HIS A 163 -4.39 -5.19 -20.24
C HIS A 163 -5.60 -4.87 -19.35
N ASP A 164 -5.41 -4.15 -18.24
CA ASP A 164 -6.42 -4.05 -17.16
C ASP A 164 -6.88 -2.61 -16.86
N ASN A 165 -5.97 -1.62 -16.92
CA ASN A 165 -6.27 -0.22 -16.57
C ASN A 165 -7.34 0.40 -17.47
N GLN A 166 -7.33 0.08 -18.78
CA GLN A 166 -8.33 0.52 -19.75
C GLN A 166 -8.61 2.04 -19.75
N GLY A 167 -7.60 2.87 -19.49
CA GLY A 167 -7.78 4.33 -19.50
C GLY A 167 -8.18 4.95 -18.17
N ARG A 168 -8.35 4.14 -17.12
CA ARG A 168 -8.89 4.63 -15.84
C ARG A 168 -7.86 5.44 -15.05
N PRO A 169 -8.29 6.45 -14.27
CA PRO A 169 -7.46 7.06 -13.25
C PRO A 169 -6.98 6.01 -12.25
N PHE A 170 -5.78 6.16 -11.72
CA PHE A 170 -5.24 5.21 -10.76
C PHE A 170 -4.47 5.87 -9.61
N PHE A 171 -4.46 5.18 -8.47
CA PHE A 171 -3.54 5.41 -7.37
C PHE A 171 -2.38 4.42 -7.45
N LEU A 172 -1.17 4.90 -7.15
CA LEU A 172 -0.03 4.03 -6.89
C LEU A 172 0.18 3.96 -5.38
N VAL A 173 0.13 2.79 -4.78
CA VAL A 173 0.27 2.65 -3.33
C VAL A 173 1.35 1.62 -3.06
N GLY A 174 2.31 1.95 -2.22
CA GLY A 174 3.31 1.00 -1.74
C GLY A 174 3.63 1.26 -0.28
N HIS A 175 3.96 0.23 0.47
CA HIS A 175 4.47 0.38 1.85
C HIS A 175 5.84 -0.26 1.96
N SER A 176 6.77 0.33 2.71
CA SER A 176 8.10 -0.26 2.95
C SER A 176 8.79 -0.62 1.62
N GLN A 177 9.20 -1.87 1.41
CA GLN A 177 9.68 -2.39 0.13
C GLN A 177 8.79 -2.03 -1.08
N GLY A 178 7.48 -2.11 -0.93
CA GLY A 178 6.55 -1.73 -1.99
C GLY A 178 6.58 -0.24 -2.31
N ALA A 179 6.83 0.61 -1.32
CA ALA A 179 7.03 2.04 -1.52
C ALA A 179 8.35 2.32 -2.29
N ASN A 180 9.41 1.54 -2.03
CA ASN A 180 10.68 1.65 -2.76
C ASN A 180 10.48 1.32 -4.25
N HIS A 181 9.78 0.22 -4.53
CA HIS A 181 9.46 -0.16 -5.90
C HIS A 181 8.49 0.83 -6.57
N ALA A 182 7.53 1.36 -5.83
CA ALA A 182 6.63 2.40 -6.32
C ALA A 182 7.39 3.70 -6.66
N GLN A 183 8.34 4.14 -5.83
CA GLN A 183 9.19 5.29 -6.13
C GLN A 183 10.00 5.08 -7.42
N ARG A 184 10.56 3.89 -7.63
CA ARG A 184 11.28 3.57 -8.86
C ARG A 184 10.34 3.47 -10.08
N LEU A 185 9.14 2.92 -9.94
CA LEU A 185 8.12 2.94 -11.00
C LEU A 185 7.75 4.37 -11.39
N LEU A 186 7.59 5.28 -10.41
CA LEU A 186 7.34 6.69 -10.68
C LEU A 186 8.47 7.29 -11.51
N SER A 187 9.72 6.98 -11.18
CA SER A 187 10.90 7.48 -11.88
C SER A 187 11.05 6.92 -13.30
N GLU A 188 10.97 5.60 -13.48
CA GLU A 188 11.34 4.94 -14.74
C GLU A 188 10.16 4.71 -15.71
N VAL A 189 8.96 4.47 -15.19
CA VAL A 189 7.84 3.92 -15.99
C VAL A 189 6.67 4.89 -16.11
N ILE A 190 6.42 5.70 -15.09
CA ILE A 190 5.25 6.59 -15.04
C ILE A 190 5.63 7.98 -15.51
N GLN A 191 6.61 8.62 -14.85
CA GLN A 191 6.96 10.00 -15.13
C GLN A 191 7.38 10.21 -16.60
N GLY A 192 6.80 11.22 -17.23
CA GLY A 192 7.07 11.57 -18.64
C GLY A 192 6.39 10.64 -19.64
N GLN A 193 5.64 9.63 -19.19
CA GLN A 193 4.89 8.71 -20.05
C GLN A 193 3.38 9.04 -20.02
N PRO A 194 2.60 8.64 -21.05
CA PRO A 194 1.16 8.93 -21.11
C PRO A 194 0.35 8.43 -19.90
N ILE A 195 0.85 7.40 -19.19
CA ILE A 195 0.19 6.90 -17.99
C ILE A 195 0.26 7.90 -16.82
N GLN A 196 1.23 8.82 -16.79
CA GLN A 196 1.34 9.86 -15.76
C GLN A 196 0.07 10.70 -15.66
N ASP A 197 -0.57 11.02 -16.80
CA ASP A 197 -1.78 11.86 -16.85
C ASP A 197 -2.98 11.21 -16.16
N ARG A 198 -2.88 9.91 -15.83
CA ARG A 198 -3.90 9.14 -15.10
C ARG A 198 -3.60 8.97 -13.62
N LEU A 199 -2.42 9.41 -13.15
CA LEU A 199 -2.02 9.29 -11.76
C LEU A 199 -2.81 10.27 -10.89
N VAL A 200 -3.74 9.76 -10.08
CA VAL A 200 -4.48 10.56 -9.11
C VAL A 200 -3.53 11.02 -8.01
N ALA A 201 -2.83 10.07 -7.37
CA ALA A 201 -1.74 10.31 -6.44
C ALA A 201 -0.97 9.01 -6.16
N ALA A 202 0.26 9.15 -5.70
CA ALA A 202 1.01 8.07 -5.09
C ALA A 202 0.99 8.19 -3.55
N TYR A 203 0.91 7.07 -2.84
CA TYR A 203 1.07 6.98 -1.39
C TYR A 203 2.21 6.01 -1.09
N LEU A 204 3.30 6.52 -0.52
CA LEU A 204 4.58 5.83 -0.33
C LEU A 204 5.02 5.80 1.15
N PRO A 205 4.19 5.28 2.08
CA PRO A 205 4.58 5.20 3.48
C PRO A 205 5.71 4.20 3.79
N GLY A 206 6.39 4.46 4.90
CA GLY A 206 7.28 3.52 5.56
C GLY A 206 8.69 3.45 4.98
N ILE A 207 9.02 4.30 4.01
CA ILE A 207 10.40 4.50 3.56
C ILE A 207 10.79 5.96 3.72
N PRO A 208 12.02 6.25 4.18
CA PRO A 208 12.53 7.61 4.17
C PRO A 208 12.92 7.96 2.72
N LEU A 209 12.25 8.95 2.15
CA LEU A 209 12.63 9.51 0.86
C LEU A 209 13.24 10.90 1.07
N PRO A 210 14.53 11.09 0.74
CA PRO A 210 15.14 12.41 0.78
C PRO A 210 14.38 13.42 -0.09
N GLU A 211 14.30 14.67 0.34
CA GLU A 211 13.71 15.75 -0.47
C GLU A 211 14.39 15.87 -1.85
N SER A 212 15.66 15.49 -1.96
CA SER A 212 16.41 15.48 -3.22
C SER A 212 15.81 14.51 -4.25
N VAL A 213 15.16 13.42 -3.85
CA VAL A 213 14.48 12.49 -4.78
C VAL A 213 13.46 13.24 -5.62
N PHE A 214 12.74 14.18 -5.03
CA PHE A 214 11.73 14.99 -5.74
C PHE A 214 12.32 16.10 -6.61
N ARG A 215 13.60 16.41 -6.47
CA ARG A 215 14.32 17.36 -7.33
C ARG A 215 15.08 16.66 -8.45
N ASP A 216 15.63 15.49 -8.16
CA ASP A 216 16.62 14.82 -9.01
C ASP A 216 15.97 13.70 -9.84
N ASP A 217 15.12 12.89 -9.22
CA ASP A 217 14.57 11.67 -9.82
C ASP A 217 13.10 11.86 -10.25
N LEU A 218 12.27 12.46 -9.39
CA LEU A 218 10.82 12.68 -9.63
C LEU A 218 10.51 14.12 -10.07
N ARG A 219 11.21 14.61 -11.09
CA ARG A 219 11.15 16.02 -11.56
C ARG A 219 9.78 16.53 -12.03
N ARG A 220 8.85 15.64 -12.38
CA ARG A 220 7.49 15.95 -12.85
C ARG A 220 6.40 15.45 -11.89
N ILE A 221 6.77 14.75 -10.82
CA ILE A 221 5.84 14.22 -9.82
C ILE A 221 6.27 14.80 -8.47
N PRO A 222 5.76 15.98 -8.09
CA PRO A 222 6.16 16.63 -6.86
C PRO A 222 5.68 15.85 -5.62
N PRO A 223 6.23 16.12 -4.44
CA PRO A 223 5.66 15.65 -3.20
C PRO A 223 4.28 16.29 -2.98
N CYS A 224 3.39 15.57 -2.29
CA CYS A 224 2.10 16.11 -1.91
C CYS A 224 2.25 17.07 -0.74
N HIS A 225 1.76 18.30 -0.88
CA HIS A 225 1.78 19.35 0.16
C HIS A 225 0.40 19.93 0.47
N GLN A 226 -0.64 19.55 -0.28
CA GLN A 226 -2.03 19.99 -0.06
C GLN A 226 -3.03 18.82 -0.06
N PRO A 227 -4.17 18.92 0.65
CA PRO A 227 -5.05 17.77 0.86
C PRO A 227 -5.62 17.18 -0.42
N ALA A 228 -6.05 18.04 -1.35
CA ALA A 228 -6.67 17.66 -2.62
C ALA A 228 -5.69 17.72 -3.81
N GLN A 229 -4.38 17.82 -3.56
CA GLN A 229 -3.37 17.81 -4.61
C GLN A 229 -3.39 16.47 -5.35
N THR A 230 -3.28 16.54 -6.67
CA THR A 230 -3.27 15.40 -7.58
C THR A 230 -1.93 15.31 -8.30
N GLY A 231 -1.62 14.16 -8.88
CA GLY A 231 -0.35 13.95 -9.62
C GLY A 231 0.90 14.09 -8.74
N CYS A 232 0.78 13.83 -7.44
CA CYS A 232 1.85 13.99 -6.44
C CYS A 232 2.10 12.68 -5.67
N ALA A 233 3.24 12.58 -4.98
CA ALA A 233 3.52 11.48 -4.06
C ALA A 233 3.47 11.92 -2.58
N ALA A 234 2.64 11.27 -1.78
CA ALA A 234 2.58 11.45 -0.33
C ALA A 234 3.50 10.44 0.34
N VAL A 235 4.44 10.94 1.15
CA VAL A 235 5.44 10.13 1.87
C VAL A 235 5.23 10.36 3.36
N TRP A 236 5.26 9.31 4.17
CA TRP A 236 5.34 9.45 5.61
C TRP A 236 5.91 8.20 6.27
N GLY A 237 6.53 8.36 7.43
CA GLY A 237 6.91 7.28 8.33
C GLY A 237 6.52 7.65 9.76
N THR A 238 5.95 6.70 10.50
CA THR A 238 5.28 6.98 11.78
C THR A 238 6.13 6.59 12.97
N PHE A 239 6.31 7.52 13.92
CA PHE A 239 7.06 7.30 15.16
C PHE A 239 6.30 7.92 16.35
N GLY A 240 6.52 7.41 17.56
CA GLY A 240 6.05 8.09 18.77
C GLY A 240 6.82 9.38 19.03
N LEU A 241 6.15 10.38 19.63
CA LEU A 241 6.67 11.73 19.82
C LEU A 241 7.99 11.79 20.61
N ASN A 242 8.29 10.79 21.45
CA ASN A 242 9.55 10.77 22.19
C ASN A 242 10.68 10.07 21.42
N GLY A 243 10.46 9.73 20.16
CA GLY A 243 11.42 9.10 19.26
C GLY A 243 11.31 7.57 19.27
N GLY A 244 11.31 6.97 18.08
CA GLY A 244 11.81 5.60 17.94
C GLY A 244 13.31 5.57 18.20
N ASP A 245 13.86 4.39 18.44
CA ASP A 245 15.31 4.20 18.47
C ASP A 245 15.95 4.77 17.17
N ASP A 246 17.15 5.34 17.31
CA ASP A 246 17.95 6.10 16.32
C ASP A 246 17.33 6.34 14.92
N LEU A 247 16.62 7.47 14.76
CA LEU A 247 16.10 7.94 13.45
C LEU A 247 17.18 8.02 12.35
N LEU A 248 18.47 8.12 12.72
CA LEU A 248 19.56 8.09 11.75
C LEU A 248 19.74 6.70 11.14
N GLU A 249 19.54 5.62 11.89
CA GLU A 249 19.55 4.26 11.33
C GLU A 249 18.40 4.07 10.35
N TRP A 250 17.22 4.63 10.65
CA TRP A 250 16.11 4.57 9.70
C TRP A 250 16.46 5.30 8.41
N SER A 251 17.20 6.41 8.47
CA SER A 251 17.68 7.11 7.26
C SER A 251 18.68 6.34 6.40
N ASP A 252 19.19 5.20 6.88
CA ASP A 252 20.05 4.28 6.12
C ASP A 252 19.26 3.32 5.20
N VAL A 253 17.92 3.30 5.29
CA VAL A 253 17.09 2.52 4.37
C VAL A 253 17.27 3.02 2.94
N VAL A 254 17.59 2.11 2.03
CA VAL A 254 17.87 2.44 0.63
C VAL A 254 16.63 2.91 -0.13
N HIS A 255 16.81 3.85 -1.05
CA HIS A 255 15.87 4.26 -2.10
C HIS A 255 16.55 4.16 -3.46
N TRP A 256 15.78 4.21 -4.55
CA TRP A 256 16.36 4.22 -5.89
C TRP A 256 16.94 5.60 -6.22
N ASP A 257 18.20 5.62 -6.64
CA ASP A 257 18.89 6.80 -7.17
C ASP A 257 19.07 6.64 -8.68
N ALA A 258 18.34 7.44 -9.45
CA ALA A 258 18.31 7.31 -10.91
C ALA A 258 19.63 7.70 -11.58
N ALA A 259 20.43 8.58 -10.97
CA ALA A 259 21.70 9.03 -11.53
C ALA A 259 22.76 7.91 -11.52
N SER A 260 22.85 7.17 -10.41
CA SER A 260 23.76 6.03 -10.26
C SER A 260 23.16 4.71 -10.75
N GLN A 261 21.84 4.65 -10.97
CA GLN A 261 21.10 3.42 -11.29
C GLN A 261 21.27 2.36 -10.20
N ARG A 262 21.22 2.78 -8.93
CA ARG A 262 21.47 1.92 -7.77
C ARG A 262 20.48 2.21 -6.64
N TRP A 263 20.30 1.22 -5.78
CA TRP A 263 19.67 1.41 -4.47
C TRP A 263 20.71 2.01 -3.52
N THR A 264 20.47 3.21 -3.01
CA THR A 264 21.44 3.93 -2.16
C THR A 264 20.74 4.49 -0.93
N SER A 265 21.48 4.64 0.15
CA SER A 265 21.06 5.37 1.34
C SER A 265 21.62 6.80 1.30
N ARG A 266 20.93 7.73 1.96
CA ARG A 266 21.44 9.10 2.15
C ARG A 266 21.30 9.49 3.62
N ARG A 267 22.13 8.86 4.45
CA ARG A 267 22.15 9.08 5.91
C ARG A 267 22.19 10.56 6.24
N GLY A 268 21.29 10.99 7.12
CA GLY A 268 21.23 12.38 7.60
C GLY A 268 20.73 13.41 6.57
N ALA A 269 20.27 12.99 5.38
CA ALA A 269 19.61 13.90 4.45
C ALA A 269 18.27 14.39 5.01
N ALA A 270 17.84 15.57 4.57
CA ALA A 270 16.48 16.06 4.84
C ALA A 270 15.46 15.15 4.13
N MET A 271 14.53 14.59 4.90
CA MET A 271 13.52 13.67 4.39
C MET A 271 12.20 14.39 4.11
N GLU A 272 11.55 14.01 3.00
CA GLU A 272 10.19 14.43 2.71
C GLU A 272 9.20 13.63 3.57
N ASN A 273 8.15 14.30 4.04
CA ASN A 273 7.10 13.72 4.84
C ASN A 273 5.81 14.52 4.66
N ILE A 274 4.66 13.99 5.02
CA ILE A 274 3.43 14.76 5.13
C ILE A 274 2.64 14.26 6.33
N ASN A 275 2.02 15.15 7.08
CA ASN A 275 1.09 14.76 8.13
C ASN A 275 -0.09 13.94 7.51
N PRO A 276 -0.26 12.65 7.84
CA PRO A 276 -1.28 11.76 7.25
C PRO A 276 -2.71 12.00 7.77
N VAL A 277 -2.93 13.03 8.60
CA VAL A 277 -4.26 13.48 9.03
C VAL A 277 -4.65 14.76 8.29
N SER A 278 -3.77 15.77 8.25
CA SER A 278 -4.06 17.02 7.56
C SER A 278 -3.84 16.96 6.05
N TRP A 279 -2.93 16.09 5.61
CA TRP A 279 -2.42 16.03 4.24
C TRP A 279 -1.90 17.40 3.75
N SER A 280 -1.32 18.20 4.63
CA SER A 280 -0.91 19.56 4.30
C SER A 280 0.35 20.03 5.01
N LYS A 281 1.34 20.50 4.24
CA LYS A 281 2.52 21.19 4.78
C LYS A 281 2.19 22.53 5.46
N ARG A 282 1.02 23.12 5.17
CA ARG A 282 0.53 24.31 5.88
C ARG A 282 -0.10 23.99 7.24
N ARG A 283 -0.37 22.71 7.51
CA ARG A 283 -0.89 22.22 8.79
C ARG A 283 -0.07 21.00 9.24
N PRO A 284 1.22 21.21 9.58
CA PRO A 284 2.11 20.11 9.95
C PRO A 284 1.67 19.43 11.26
N ARG A 285 0.90 20.12 12.11
CA ARG A 285 0.39 19.59 13.38
C ARG A 285 -1.13 19.45 13.36
N THR A 286 -1.63 18.33 13.87
CA THR A 286 -3.07 18.04 14.01
C THR A 286 -3.39 17.50 15.40
N PRO A 287 -4.45 18.01 16.06
CA PRO A 287 -4.91 17.43 17.32
C PRO A 287 -5.54 16.05 17.10
N ALA A 288 -5.65 15.25 18.16
CA ALA A 288 -6.33 13.95 18.10
C ALA A 288 -7.76 14.06 17.58
N SER A 289 -8.49 15.14 17.90
CA SER A 289 -9.84 15.37 17.36
C SER A 289 -9.93 15.49 15.84
N ALA A 290 -8.81 15.69 15.14
CA ALA A 290 -8.77 15.69 13.67
C ALA A 290 -8.52 14.30 13.07
N HIS A 291 -7.95 13.37 13.84
CA HIS A 291 -7.66 12.01 13.37
C HIS A 291 -8.95 11.20 13.26
N ARG A 292 -9.32 10.86 12.02
CA ARG A 292 -10.61 10.25 11.69
C ARG A 292 -10.70 8.81 12.15
N GLY A 293 -9.61 8.05 12.04
CA GLY A 293 -9.46 6.82 12.79
C GLY A 293 -8.54 5.78 12.16
N GLY A 294 -7.92 5.01 13.03
CA GLY A 294 -7.06 3.89 12.69
C GLY A 294 -7.76 2.55 12.92
N THR A 295 -7.57 1.61 12.00
CA THR A 295 -8.00 0.22 12.18
C THR A 295 -7.00 -0.49 13.10
N PRO A 296 -7.46 -1.13 14.19
CA PRO A 296 -6.58 -1.87 15.08
C PRO A 296 -5.81 -2.97 14.34
N PHE A 297 -4.52 -3.08 14.65
CA PHE A 297 -3.62 -4.14 14.19
C PHE A 297 -3.19 -4.94 15.43
N GLY A 298 -4.12 -5.73 15.96
CA GLY A 298 -3.93 -6.49 17.20
C GLY A 298 -3.63 -7.98 16.96
N ALA A 299 -2.99 -8.64 17.93
CA ALA A 299 -2.63 -10.06 17.88
C ALA A 299 -3.81 -11.02 18.08
N THR A 300 -4.99 -10.51 18.47
CA THR A 300 -6.18 -11.33 18.70
C THR A 300 -7.23 -11.09 17.63
N SER A 301 -7.97 -12.14 17.26
CA SER A 301 -9.09 -12.04 16.31
C SER A 301 -10.21 -11.12 16.81
N ALA A 302 -10.26 -10.81 18.11
CA ALA A 302 -11.27 -9.92 18.70
C ALA A 302 -11.00 -8.44 18.39
N THR A 303 -9.73 -8.05 18.21
CA THR A 303 -9.36 -6.65 17.95
C THR A 303 -8.84 -6.44 16.53
N PHE A 304 -8.20 -7.44 15.93
CA PHE A 304 -7.59 -7.34 14.61
C PHE A 304 -8.59 -6.93 13.53
N PHE A 305 -8.29 -5.85 12.81
CA PHE A 305 -9.05 -5.35 11.67
C PHE A 305 -10.55 -5.12 11.98
N THR A 306 -10.81 -4.50 13.12
CA THR A 306 -12.14 -4.08 13.59
C THR A 306 -12.39 -2.59 13.32
N ASN A 307 -13.57 -2.09 13.68
CA ASN A 307 -14.01 -0.71 13.48
C ASN A 307 -12.90 0.33 13.75
N PRO A 308 -12.64 1.28 12.83
CA PRO A 308 -11.66 2.33 13.06
C PRO A 308 -11.93 3.11 14.35
N VAL A 309 -10.89 3.35 15.12
CA VAL A 309 -10.96 4.11 16.36
C VAL A 309 -10.54 5.55 16.07
N SER A 310 -11.49 6.48 16.17
CA SER A 310 -11.24 7.92 16.00
C SER A 310 -10.50 8.51 17.18
N HIS A 311 -9.81 9.63 16.96
CA HIS A 311 -9.15 10.41 18.01
C HIS A 311 -8.09 9.68 18.83
N LEU A 312 -7.42 8.68 18.23
CA LEU A 312 -6.36 7.93 18.90
C LEU A 312 -5.13 8.80 19.20
N VAL A 313 -4.70 9.60 18.23
CA VAL A 313 -3.41 10.31 18.27
C VAL A 313 -3.50 11.69 17.66
N SER A 314 -2.78 12.64 18.27
CA SER A 314 -2.29 13.84 17.60
C SER A 314 -1.10 13.50 16.70
N VAL A 315 -0.85 14.30 15.68
CA VAL A 315 0.25 14.08 14.72
C VAL A 315 1.03 15.36 14.48
N SER A 316 2.36 15.25 14.45
CA SER A 316 3.31 16.32 14.11
C SER A 316 4.20 15.88 12.95
N ASP A 317 4.19 16.61 11.84
CA ASP A 317 5.14 16.49 10.73
C ASP A 317 6.40 17.30 11.09
N GLU A 318 7.39 16.62 11.64
CA GLU A 318 8.66 17.19 12.10
C GLU A 318 9.80 16.24 11.75
N HIS A 319 11.02 16.76 11.57
CA HIS A 319 12.22 15.97 11.28
C HIS A 319 12.09 14.95 10.13
N GLY A 320 11.19 15.20 9.17
CA GLY A 320 10.95 14.28 8.05
C GLY A 320 10.14 13.04 8.41
N TYR A 321 9.38 13.06 9.51
CA TYR A 321 8.53 11.94 9.96
C TYR A 321 7.20 12.43 10.58
N ALA A 322 6.23 11.52 10.67
CA ALA A 322 4.95 11.73 11.33
C ALA A 322 5.04 11.25 12.79
N PHE A 323 5.28 12.18 13.71
CA PHE A 323 5.33 11.90 15.14
C PHE A 323 3.93 11.87 15.77
N VAL A 324 3.62 10.84 16.53
CA VAL A 324 2.29 10.63 17.12
C VAL A 324 2.32 10.62 18.64
N SER A 325 1.24 11.14 19.25
CA SER A 325 1.06 11.16 20.70
C SER A 325 -0.43 11.08 21.07
N PRO A 326 -0.84 10.35 22.14
CA PRO A 326 0.01 9.56 23.04
C PRO A 326 0.53 8.27 22.38
N LEU A 327 1.31 7.48 23.14
CA LEU A 327 1.71 6.14 22.70
C LEU A 327 0.50 5.30 22.32
N LEU A 328 0.67 4.49 21.28
CA LEU A 328 -0.38 3.61 20.82
C LEU A 328 -0.75 2.58 21.90
N ARG A 329 -2.05 2.40 22.05
CA ARG A 329 -2.63 1.40 22.93
C ARG A 329 -2.24 0.00 22.48
N LYS A 330 -1.46 -0.70 23.31
CA LYS A 330 -0.96 -2.06 23.02
C LYS A 330 -2.06 -3.10 22.83
N ASP A 331 -3.28 -2.86 23.32
CA ASP A 331 -4.41 -3.77 23.08
C ASP A 331 -5.04 -3.62 21.69
N LEU A 332 -4.78 -2.48 21.01
CA LEU A 332 -5.28 -2.19 19.66
C LEU A 332 -4.19 -2.29 18.59
N PHE A 333 -2.96 -1.91 18.94
CA PHE A 333 -1.81 -1.91 18.04
C PHE A 333 -0.69 -2.71 18.71
N THR A 334 -0.64 -4.01 18.40
CA THR A 334 0.42 -4.93 18.82
C THR A 334 1.44 -5.05 17.70
N ASP A 335 2.69 -5.39 18.04
CA ASP A 335 3.79 -5.61 17.09
C ASP A 335 4.47 -4.33 16.54
N GLY A 336 4.16 -3.15 17.07
CA GLY A 336 4.91 -1.92 16.78
C GLY A 336 6.40 -2.02 17.15
N GLY A 337 6.73 -2.84 18.15
CA GLY A 337 8.10 -3.08 18.58
C GLY A 337 8.94 -3.97 17.64
N MET A 338 8.46 -4.34 16.45
CA MET A 338 9.25 -5.13 15.47
C MET A 338 10.61 -4.48 15.18
N PHE A 339 10.64 -3.15 15.13
CA PHE A 339 11.84 -2.35 14.86
C PHE A 339 12.35 -1.59 16.08
N GLY A 340 11.93 -1.99 17.29
CA GLY A 340 12.33 -1.32 18.53
C GLY A 340 11.61 -0.01 18.83
N GLY A 341 11.81 0.49 20.04
CA GLY A 341 11.31 1.78 20.54
C GLY A 341 9.85 2.12 20.21
N GLU A 342 9.64 3.39 19.90
CA GLU A 342 8.37 3.96 19.44
C GLU A 342 8.28 4.00 17.89
N ASN A 343 8.93 3.08 17.18
CA ASN A 343 8.79 2.95 15.72
C ASN A 343 7.44 2.29 15.39
N TYR A 344 6.59 2.97 14.60
CA TYR A 344 5.25 2.49 14.23
C TYR A 344 5.12 2.14 12.75
N HIS A 345 6.23 1.84 12.08
CA HIS A 345 6.31 1.49 10.65
C HIS A 345 5.27 0.47 10.18
N VAL A 346 5.05 -0.60 10.94
CA VAL A 346 4.05 -1.63 10.61
C VAL A 346 2.60 -1.09 10.56
N PHE A 347 2.36 0.09 11.16
CA PHE A 347 1.05 0.72 11.26
C PHE A 347 0.88 1.95 10.38
N ASP A 348 1.84 2.31 9.52
CA ASP A 348 1.79 3.57 8.75
C ASP A 348 0.51 3.76 7.94
N ILE A 349 -0.13 2.66 7.50
CA ILE A 349 -1.44 2.72 6.84
C ILE A 349 -2.58 2.44 7.82
N SER A 350 -2.48 1.39 8.64
CA SER A 350 -3.59 0.99 9.52
C SER A 350 -3.93 2.05 10.56
N LEU A 351 -2.95 2.78 11.08
CA LEU A 351 -3.17 3.87 12.03
C LEU A 351 -3.95 5.02 11.39
N PHE A 352 -3.86 5.23 10.09
CA PHE A 352 -4.53 6.33 9.37
C PHE A 352 -5.56 5.82 8.35
N TRP A 353 -6.09 4.61 8.54
CA TRP A 353 -6.93 3.91 7.56
C TRP A 353 -8.11 4.77 7.06
N LEU A 354 -8.85 5.41 7.98
CA LEU A 354 -9.99 6.25 7.59
C LEU A 354 -9.56 7.61 7.05
N ASP A 355 -8.46 8.17 7.53
CA ASP A 355 -7.88 9.40 6.99
C ASP A 355 -7.42 9.21 5.53
N LEU A 356 -6.83 8.04 5.22
CA LEU A 356 -6.45 7.62 3.88
C LEU A 356 -7.66 7.39 2.97
N ARG A 357 -8.67 6.65 3.43
CA ARG A 357 -9.90 6.41 2.66
C ARG A 357 -10.57 7.71 2.24
N GLU A 358 -10.68 8.66 3.16
CA GLU A 358 -11.27 9.97 2.90
C GLU A 358 -10.38 10.85 2.00
N ASN A 359 -9.05 10.78 2.16
CA ASN A 359 -8.14 11.53 1.30
C ASN A 359 -8.11 10.99 -0.13
N ALA A 360 -8.16 9.66 -0.31
CA ALA A 360 -8.26 9.04 -1.63
C ALA A 360 -9.55 9.49 -2.34
N ARG A 361 -10.70 9.50 -1.65
CA ARG A 361 -11.95 10.08 -2.20
C ARG A 361 -11.78 11.54 -2.59
N LEU A 362 -11.17 12.34 -1.72
CA LEU A 362 -10.95 13.77 -1.99
C LEU A 362 -10.08 13.98 -3.24
N ARG A 363 -8.96 13.27 -3.36
CA ARG A 363 -8.04 13.39 -4.49
C ARG A 363 -8.64 12.86 -5.78
N LEU A 364 -9.38 11.75 -5.75
CA LEU A 364 -10.10 11.26 -6.92
C LEU A 364 -11.14 12.28 -7.40
N THR A 365 -11.91 12.83 -6.47
CA THR A 365 -12.89 13.87 -6.80
C THR A 365 -12.21 15.11 -7.40
N SER A 366 -11.09 15.55 -6.83
CA SER A 366 -10.30 16.66 -7.34
C SER A 366 -9.77 16.38 -8.75
N PHE A 367 -9.21 15.19 -8.97
CA PHE A 367 -8.66 14.75 -10.25
C PHE A 367 -9.72 14.71 -11.34
N LEU A 368 -10.85 14.06 -11.08
CA LEU A 368 -11.94 13.97 -12.05
C LEU A 368 -12.55 15.34 -12.40
N ARG A 369 -12.55 16.30 -11.47
CA ARG A 369 -13.01 17.67 -11.74
C ARG A 369 -12.05 18.48 -12.61
N GLN A 370 -10.78 18.09 -12.68
CA GLN A 370 -9.79 18.72 -13.55
C GLN A 370 -9.89 18.20 -14.99
N GLN A 371 -10.58 17.07 -15.22
CA GLN A 371 -10.79 16.52 -16.55
C GLN A 371 -11.97 17.20 -17.23
N ASP A 372 -11.75 17.63 -18.48
CA ASP A 372 -12.80 18.20 -19.31
C ASP A 372 -13.95 17.21 -19.51
N GLY A 373 -15.19 17.70 -19.45
CA GLY A 373 -16.39 16.91 -19.74
C GLY A 373 -16.93 16.04 -18.60
N VAL A 374 -16.38 16.08 -17.38
CA VAL A 374 -16.99 15.38 -16.24
C VAL A 374 -18.20 16.15 -15.71
N GLY A 375 -19.38 15.84 -16.28
CA GLY A 375 -20.67 16.40 -15.85
C GLY A 375 -21.42 15.55 -14.80
N ALA A 376 -20.98 14.31 -14.56
CA ALA A 376 -21.57 13.44 -13.55
C ALA A 376 -21.39 14.01 -12.13
N PRO A 377 -22.36 13.83 -11.21
CA PRO A 377 -22.24 14.31 -9.85
C PRO A 377 -21.21 13.46 -9.09
N LEU A 378 -20.13 14.07 -8.61
CA LEU A 378 -19.11 13.41 -7.79
C LEU A 378 -19.44 13.60 -6.32
N ILE A 379 -19.51 12.51 -5.56
CA ILE A 379 -19.67 12.56 -4.11
C ILE A 379 -18.29 12.78 -3.49
N GLY A 380 -18.16 13.84 -2.70
CA GLY A 380 -16.93 14.13 -1.96
C GLY A 380 -16.70 13.16 -0.79
N PRO A 381 -15.72 13.45 0.10
CA PRO A 381 -15.54 12.69 1.33
C PRO A 381 -16.82 12.69 2.18
N THR A 382 -17.23 11.51 2.66
CA THR A 382 -18.52 11.29 3.34
C THR A 382 -18.38 11.13 4.85
N ALA A 383 -17.16 10.95 5.36
CA ALA A 383 -16.78 10.77 6.76
C ALA A 383 -17.53 9.64 7.49
N ALA A 384 -16.98 9.17 8.62
CA ALA A 384 -17.79 8.45 9.59
C ALA A 384 -18.65 9.47 10.37
N LEU A 385 -19.94 9.18 10.52
CA LEU A 385 -20.88 10.06 11.22
C LEU A 385 -21.38 9.37 12.49
N THR A 386 -21.20 10.02 13.65
CA THR A 386 -21.74 9.53 14.93
C THR A 386 -22.87 10.44 15.42
N VAL A 387 -24.04 9.85 15.67
CA VAL A 387 -25.23 10.55 16.19
C VAL A 387 -25.67 9.92 17.52
N ARG A 388 -26.19 10.73 18.43
CA ARG A 388 -26.80 10.20 19.66
C ARG A 388 -28.22 9.70 19.36
N ARG A 389 -28.63 8.59 19.97
CA ARG A 389 -30.01 8.10 19.91
C ARG A 389 -30.97 9.20 20.33
N GLY A 390 -32.05 9.39 19.58
CA GLY A 390 -33.04 10.42 19.88
C GLY A 390 -32.63 11.84 19.46
N GLN A 391 -31.39 12.06 19.00
CA GLN A 391 -30.95 13.34 18.48
C GLN A 391 -31.47 13.55 17.05
N LYS A 392 -32.04 14.73 16.78
CA LYS A 392 -32.40 15.14 15.42
C LYS A 392 -31.13 15.32 14.58
N LEU A 393 -31.05 14.61 13.46
CA LEU A 393 -30.00 14.72 12.46
C LEU A 393 -30.46 15.62 11.31
N SER A 394 -29.51 16.39 10.78
CA SER A 394 -29.60 17.04 9.46
C SER A 394 -28.19 17.03 8.86
N TRP A 395 -27.98 16.19 7.86
CA TRP A 395 -26.69 16.01 7.18
C TRP A 395 -26.89 16.06 5.68
N ARG A 396 -26.13 16.91 4.98
CA ARG A 396 -26.29 17.11 3.53
C ARG A 396 -25.22 16.36 2.75
N LEU A 397 -25.67 15.47 1.86
CA LEU A 397 -24.84 14.90 0.81
C LEU A 397 -24.43 16.00 -0.17
N ARG A 398 -23.12 16.18 -0.35
CA ARG A 398 -22.56 17.18 -1.27
C ARG A 398 -22.05 16.50 -2.53
N THR A 399 -22.46 17.04 -3.67
CA THR A 399 -21.99 16.61 -4.99
C THR A 399 -21.29 17.74 -5.73
N SER A 400 -20.35 17.43 -6.62
CA SER A 400 -19.63 18.41 -7.45
C SER A 400 -20.52 19.11 -8.48
N ALA A 401 -21.55 18.41 -8.96
CA ALA A 401 -22.53 18.86 -9.93
C ALA A 401 -23.95 18.49 -9.45
N PRO A 402 -25.00 19.16 -9.96
CA PRO A 402 -26.37 18.80 -9.63
C PRO A 402 -26.69 17.35 -10.02
N ALA A 403 -27.29 16.62 -9.07
CA ALA A 403 -27.84 15.29 -9.30
C ALA A 403 -29.35 15.40 -9.54
N THR A 404 -29.88 14.69 -10.54
CA THR A 404 -31.33 14.57 -10.78
C THR A 404 -31.98 13.53 -9.88
N ARG A 405 -31.19 12.59 -9.34
CA ARG A 405 -31.65 11.64 -8.33
C ARG A 405 -30.55 11.37 -7.31
N LEU A 406 -30.97 11.36 -6.05
CA LEU A 406 -30.16 11.02 -4.90
C LEU A 406 -30.81 9.85 -4.17
N VAL A 407 -30.02 8.85 -3.80
CA VAL A 407 -30.48 7.66 -3.08
C VAL A 407 -29.56 7.43 -1.88
N ALA A 408 -30.16 7.04 -0.75
CA ALA A 408 -29.46 6.53 0.42
C ALA A 408 -30.13 5.23 0.85
N SER A 409 -29.40 4.12 0.78
CA SER A 409 -29.83 2.81 1.28
C SER A 409 -29.10 2.47 2.58
N GLY A 410 -29.70 1.65 3.44
CA GLY A 410 -29.10 1.24 4.72
C GLY A 410 -29.23 2.26 5.85
N LEU A 411 -30.06 3.30 5.68
CA LEU A 411 -30.36 4.24 6.77
C LEU A 411 -31.10 3.54 7.93
N PRO A 412 -30.77 3.88 9.20
CA PRO A 412 -31.50 3.37 10.35
C PRO A 412 -32.94 3.89 10.39
N GLN A 413 -33.81 3.15 11.07
CA GLN A 413 -35.18 3.57 11.29
C GLN A 413 -35.24 4.98 11.92
N GLY A 414 -36.08 5.83 11.32
CA GLY A 414 -36.28 7.21 11.74
C GLY A 414 -35.40 8.23 11.01
N LEU A 415 -34.47 7.79 10.15
CA LEU A 415 -33.77 8.66 9.20
C LEU A 415 -34.29 8.45 7.78
N SER A 416 -34.32 9.52 6.99
CA SER A 416 -34.68 9.49 5.58
C SER A 416 -33.88 10.52 4.78
N LEU A 417 -33.67 10.26 3.50
CA LEU A 417 -33.07 11.20 2.56
C LEU A 417 -34.16 12.01 1.86
N ASP A 418 -34.08 13.33 1.92
CA ASP A 418 -34.77 14.19 0.96
C ASP A 418 -34.03 14.15 -0.38
N ALA A 419 -34.59 13.44 -1.35
CA ALA A 419 -33.99 13.23 -2.66
C ALA A 419 -33.84 14.53 -3.49
N ARG A 420 -34.56 15.61 -3.15
CA ARG A 420 -34.45 16.91 -3.85
C ARG A 420 -33.31 17.75 -3.28
N THR A 421 -33.16 17.76 -1.96
CA THR A 421 -32.19 18.63 -1.28
C THR A 421 -30.88 17.92 -0.90
N GLY A 422 -30.85 16.59 -1.00
CA GLY A 422 -29.73 15.76 -0.57
C GLY A 422 -29.55 15.71 0.94
N VAL A 423 -30.56 16.12 1.72
CA VAL A 423 -30.47 16.17 3.19
C VAL A 423 -31.01 14.88 3.81
N ILE A 424 -30.12 14.13 4.46
CA ILE A 424 -30.48 13.04 5.38
C ILE A 424 -30.92 13.68 6.69
N HIS A 425 -32.16 13.45 7.08
CA HIS A 425 -32.76 14.05 8.27
C HIS A 425 -33.67 13.07 9.01
N GLY A 426 -34.01 13.45 10.25
CA GLY A 426 -34.90 12.69 11.13
C GLY A 426 -34.24 12.41 12.47
N THR A 427 -34.68 11.34 13.14
CA THR A 427 -34.16 10.94 14.46
C THR A 427 -33.91 9.44 14.48
N ALA A 428 -32.65 9.04 14.64
CA ALA A 428 -32.30 7.63 14.72
C ALA A 428 -32.77 7.01 16.05
N GLN A 429 -33.45 5.87 15.96
CA GLN A 429 -34.09 5.23 17.12
C GLN A 429 -33.28 4.10 17.74
N ALA A 430 -32.63 3.28 16.92
CA ALA A 430 -31.91 2.08 17.38
C ALA A 430 -30.38 2.32 17.38
N PRO A 431 -29.69 2.08 18.50
CA PRO A 431 -28.24 2.05 18.53
C PRO A 431 -27.68 1.00 17.56
N GLY A 432 -26.52 1.28 16.96
CA GLY A 432 -25.88 0.38 16.02
C GLY A 432 -24.97 1.10 15.04
N VAL A 433 -24.22 0.30 14.27
CA VAL A 433 -23.42 0.77 13.15
C VAL A 433 -24.13 0.37 11.86
N TYR A 434 -24.38 1.34 10.98
CA TYR A 434 -25.17 1.19 9.77
C TYR A 434 -24.28 1.47 8.56
N ALA A 435 -24.26 0.52 7.63
CA ALA A 435 -23.62 0.68 6.33
C ALA A 435 -24.56 1.42 5.38
N VAL A 436 -24.43 2.75 5.33
CA VAL A 436 -25.24 3.58 4.43
C VAL A 436 -24.52 3.67 3.09
N VAL A 437 -25.21 3.37 2.00
CA VAL A 437 -24.70 3.57 0.63
C VAL A 437 -25.44 4.74 0.01
N LEU A 438 -24.67 5.74 -0.38
CA LEU A 438 -25.10 6.97 -1.02
C LEU A 438 -24.85 6.87 -2.52
N ARG A 439 -25.83 7.30 -3.30
CA ARG A 439 -25.73 7.30 -4.75
C ARG A 439 -26.29 8.59 -5.32
N ALA A 440 -25.52 9.21 -6.21
CA ALA A 440 -25.91 10.41 -6.96
C ALA A 440 -25.87 10.13 -8.46
N GLU A 441 -26.89 10.57 -9.20
CA GLU A 441 -26.94 10.41 -10.65
C GLU A 441 -27.53 11.63 -11.36
N ASN A 442 -27.07 11.85 -12.59
CA ASN A 442 -27.69 12.71 -13.60
C ASN A 442 -27.52 12.08 -15.00
N ALA A 443 -27.85 12.80 -16.06
CA ALA A 443 -27.75 12.31 -17.44
C ALA A 443 -26.31 11.97 -17.88
N GLU A 444 -25.30 12.58 -17.24
CA GLU A 444 -23.88 12.40 -17.55
C GLU A 444 -23.26 11.22 -16.79
N GLY A 445 -23.97 10.67 -15.80
CA GLY A 445 -23.55 9.47 -15.09
C GLY A 445 -23.84 9.46 -13.60
N ALA A 446 -22.97 8.76 -12.87
CA ALA A 446 -23.24 8.23 -11.55
C ALA A 446 -21.99 8.26 -10.66
N ASP A 447 -22.19 8.47 -9.36
CA ASP A 447 -21.18 8.19 -8.35
C ASP A 447 -21.82 7.56 -7.11
N THR A 448 -21.03 6.72 -6.43
CA THR A 448 -21.45 5.94 -5.26
C THR A 448 -20.42 6.07 -4.16
N ALA A 449 -20.91 6.28 -2.93
CA ALA A 449 -20.07 6.37 -1.75
C ALA A 449 -20.72 5.68 -0.55
N ASP A 450 -19.91 5.22 0.39
CA ASP A 450 -20.37 4.72 1.67
C ASP A 450 -20.33 5.82 2.74
N LEU A 451 -21.20 5.68 3.75
CA LEU A 451 -21.27 6.51 4.94
C LEU A 451 -21.42 5.56 6.12
N ALA A 452 -20.36 5.40 6.91
CA ALA A 452 -20.40 4.66 8.16
C ALA A 452 -21.14 5.49 9.21
N LEU A 453 -22.41 5.14 9.48
CA LEU A 453 -23.25 5.85 10.43
C LEU A 453 -23.34 5.08 11.75
N THR A 454 -22.85 5.69 12.84
CA THR A 454 -22.95 5.13 14.19
C THR A 454 -24.04 5.85 14.99
N VAL A 455 -24.99 5.11 15.53
CA VAL A 455 -26.00 5.58 16.47
C VAL A 455 -25.63 5.05 17.86
N ARG A 456 -25.41 5.96 18.82
CA ARG A 456 -25.00 5.63 20.20
C ARG A 456 -25.97 6.12 21.27
#